data_AF-A0A6P8H862-F1
#
_entry.id   AF-A0A6P8H862-F1
#
_cell.length_a   1.000
_cell.length_b   1.000
_cell.length_c   1.000
_cell.angle_alpha   90.00
_cell.angle_beta   90.00
_cell.angle_gamma   90.00
#
_symmetry.space_group_name_H-M   'P 1'
#
loop_
_entity.id
_entity.type
_entity.pdbx_description
1 polymer ?
#
loop_
_entity_poly.entity_id
_entity_poly.type
_entity_poly.pdbx_seq_one_letter_code
_entity_poly.pdbx_strand_id
1 'polypeptide(L)' 'MGNEASLPSDMVTHFDADEIRRLGKRFRKLDLDNSGALSVEEFMSLPELQQNPLVQRVIDIFDSDGNGEVDFKGKK' A
#
# COMPACT_ATOMS: atom_id res chain seq x y z
N MET A 1 -28.05 8.04 -2.53
CA MET A 1 -27.40 9.36 -2.32
C MET A 1 -26.96 9.39 -0.86
N GLY A 2 -25.65 9.40 -0.64
CA GLY A 2 -25.02 9.27 0.67
C GLY A 2 -23.55 8.92 0.46
N ASN A 3 -22.76 9.94 0.13
CA ASN A 3 -21.32 9.89 0.01
C ASN A 3 -20.75 9.86 1.44
N GLU A 4 -20.65 8.66 2.01
CA GLU A 4 -20.01 8.49 3.31
C GLU A 4 -18.50 8.63 3.10
N ALA A 5 -17.95 9.67 3.70
CA ALA A 5 -16.53 9.89 3.87
C ALA A 5 -15.91 8.76 4.73
N SER A 6 -15.75 7.55 4.17
CA SER A 6 -15.33 6.35 4.90
C SER A 6 -13.82 6.10 4.90
N LEU A 7 -13.03 7.14 4.73
CA LEU A 7 -11.63 7.16 5.16
C LEU A 7 -11.52 8.46 5.96
N PRO A 8 -11.05 8.53 7.23
CA PRO A 8 -10.38 7.55 8.09
C PRO A 8 -10.87 7.57 9.58
N SER A 9 -10.33 6.72 10.45
CA SER A 9 -10.08 7.08 11.87
C SER A 9 -8.99 6.20 12.48
N ASP A 10 -8.99 4.92 12.18
CA ASP A 10 -7.90 4.01 12.51
C ASP A 10 -7.90 2.98 11.39
N MET A 11 -6.84 2.85 10.60
CA MET A 11 -6.66 1.63 9.79
C MET A 11 -6.37 0.49 10.78
N VAL A 12 -7.42 0.04 11.50
CA VAL A 12 -7.37 -1.14 12.37
C VAL A 12 -7.15 -2.32 11.43
N THR A 13 -5.90 -2.72 11.32
CA THR A 13 -5.52 -3.92 10.62
C THR A 13 -6.10 -5.10 11.41
N HIS A 14 -7.06 -5.81 10.81
CA HIS A 14 -7.59 -7.07 11.36
C HIS A 14 -6.60 -8.23 11.10
N PHE A 15 -5.30 -7.93 11.07
CA PHE A 15 -4.25 -8.87 10.74
C PHE A 15 -3.58 -9.40 11.99
N ASP A 16 -3.44 -10.71 12.10
CA ASP A 16 -2.63 -11.34 13.14
C ASP A 16 -1.13 -11.11 12.90
N ALA A 17 -0.31 -11.34 13.93
CA ALA A 17 1.15 -11.16 13.86
C ALA A 17 1.80 -11.94 12.71
N ASP A 18 1.27 -13.13 12.39
CA ASP A 18 1.71 -13.95 11.27
C ASP A 18 1.38 -13.33 9.91
N GLU A 19 0.23 -12.68 9.79
CA GLU A 19 -0.17 -11.98 8.57
C GLU A 19 0.67 -10.74 8.35
N ILE A 20 0.89 -9.95 9.40
CA ILE A 20 1.79 -8.78 9.37
C ILE A 20 3.20 -9.22 8.94
N ARG A 21 3.71 -10.33 9.48
CA ARG A 21 5.02 -10.88 9.10
C ARG A 21 5.07 -11.33 7.64
N ARG A 22 3.99 -11.95 7.12
CA ARG A 22 3.91 -12.34 5.70
C ARG A 22 3.83 -11.12 4.79
N LEU A 23 3.04 -10.11 5.16
CA LEU A 23 2.95 -8.85 4.45
C LEU A 23 4.32 -8.16 4.38
N GLY A 24 5.03 -8.05 5.51
CA GLY A 24 6.36 -7.40 5.54
C GLY A 24 7.45 -8.17 4.78
N LYS A 25 7.31 -9.48 4.58
CA LYS A 25 8.18 -10.25 3.68
C LYS A 25 7.89 -9.97 2.22
N ARG A 26 6.61 -9.82 1.84
CA ARG A 26 6.21 -9.50 0.46
C ARG A 26 6.57 -8.06 0.11
N PHE A 27 6.34 -7.14 1.04
CA PHE A 27 6.71 -5.73 0.89
C PHE A 27 8.20 -5.59 0.58
N ARG A 28 9.08 -6.15 1.41
CA ARG A 28 10.54 -6.16 1.17
C ARG A 28 10.99 -6.90 -0.10
N LYS A 29 10.13 -7.73 -0.69
CA LYS A 29 10.45 -8.39 -1.96
C LYS A 29 10.12 -7.50 -3.15
N LEU A 30 9.18 -6.57 -2.97
CA LEU A 30 8.77 -5.59 -3.97
C LEU A 30 9.63 -4.33 -3.90
N ASP A 31 10.16 -3.99 -2.72
CA ASP A 31 11.11 -2.90 -2.47
C ASP A 31 12.48 -3.31 -3.06
N LEU A 32 12.67 -3.00 -4.34
CA LEU A 32 13.83 -3.38 -5.13
C LEU A 32 15.04 -2.51 -4.80
N ASP A 33 14.80 -1.24 -4.45
CA ASP A 33 15.84 -0.28 -4.11
C ASP A 33 16.20 -0.26 -2.61
N ASN A 34 15.42 -0.95 -1.77
CA ASN A 34 15.56 -1.02 -0.32
C ASN A 34 15.37 0.35 0.36
N SER A 35 14.52 1.21 -0.22
CA SER A 35 14.13 2.50 0.33
C SER A 35 13.32 2.36 1.62
N GLY A 36 12.64 1.21 1.80
CA GLY A 36 11.68 0.98 2.87
C GLY A 36 10.26 1.46 2.55
N ALA A 37 10.05 1.99 1.35
CA ALA A 37 8.77 2.33 0.76
C ALA A 37 8.56 1.53 -0.54
N LEU A 38 7.36 1.63 -1.12
CA LEU A 38 7.10 1.09 -2.45
C LEU A 38 6.67 2.20 -3.40
N SER A 39 7.48 2.41 -4.42
CA SER A 39 7.18 3.30 -5.55
C SER A 39 6.13 2.69 -6.48
N VAL A 40 5.43 3.54 -7.25
CA VAL A 40 4.46 3.09 -8.28
C VAL A 40 5.10 2.09 -9.25
N GLU A 41 6.35 2.33 -9.65
CA GLU A 41 7.08 1.45 -10.57
C GLU A 41 7.30 0.05 -9.98
N GLU A 42 7.56 -0.03 -8.68
CA GLU A 42 7.74 -1.29 -7.95
C GLU A 42 6.43 -2.06 -7.80
N PHE A 43 5.30 -1.37 -7.61
CA PHE A 43 3.98 -2.00 -7.69
C PHE A 43 3.68 -2.53 -9.10
N MET A 44 4.04 -1.78 -10.14
CA MET A 44 3.84 -2.18 -11.54
C MET A 44 4.83 -3.25 -12.02
N SER A 45 5.83 -3.61 -11.21
CA SER A 45 6.70 -4.76 -11.46
C SER A 45 5.94 -6.08 -11.43
N LEU A 46 4.76 -6.12 -10.77
CA LEU A 46 3.86 -7.26 -10.74
C LEU A 46 3.00 -7.28 -12.01
N PRO A 47 3.18 -8.27 -12.91
CA PRO A 47 2.38 -8.40 -14.13
C PRO A 47 0.87 -8.40 -13.87
N GLU A 48 0.46 -8.97 -12.74
CA GLU A 48 -0.93 -9.04 -12.31
C GLU A 48 -1.56 -7.67 -12.02
N LEU A 49 -0.75 -6.66 -11.71
CA LEU A 49 -1.21 -5.30 -11.41
C LEU A 49 -1.17 -4.37 -12.62
N GLN A 50 -0.33 -4.66 -13.63
CA GLN A 50 -0.14 -3.79 -14.80
C GLN A 50 -1.43 -3.51 -15.60
N GLN A 51 -2.36 -4.47 -15.63
CA GLN A 51 -3.63 -4.34 -16.36
C GLN A 51 -4.78 -3.84 -15.48
N ASN A 52 -4.54 -3.54 -14.21
CA ASN A 52 -5.58 -3.15 -13.28
C ASN A 52 -5.66 -1.62 -13.16
N PRO A 53 -6.71 -0.98 -13.71
CA PRO A 53 -6.85 0.48 -13.73
C PRO A 53 -7.09 1.09 -12.33
N LEU A 54 -7.35 0.27 -11.31
CA LEU A 54 -7.57 0.73 -9.93
C LEU A 54 -6.27 0.84 -9.12
N VAL A 55 -5.14 0.32 -9.62
CA VAL A 55 -3.88 0.30 -8.86
C VAL A 55 -3.45 1.71 -8.48
N GLN A 56 -3.52 2.67 -9.41
CA GLN A 56 -3.18 4.05 -9.11
C GLN A 56 -4.05 4.63 -8.00
N ARG A 57 -5.37 4.39 -8.05
CA ARG A 57 -6.30 4.87 -7.01
C ARG A 57 -6.00 4.25 -5.64
N VAL A 58 -5.58 2.99 -5.61
CA VAL A 58 -5.19 2.32 -4.37
C VAL A 58 -3.92 2.96 -3.82
N ILE A 59 -2.91 3.19 -4.66
CA ILE A 59 -1.66 3.84 -4.25
C ILE A 59 -1.96 5.24 -3.70
N ASP A 60 -2.76 6.05 -4.42
CA ASP A 60 -3.14 7.41 -3.98
C ASP A 60 -3.89 7.42 -2.63
N ILE A 61 -4.59 6.34 -2.27
CA ILE A 61 -5.28 6.22 -0.97
C ILE A 61 -4.29 5.92 0.15
N PHE A 62 -3.22 5.18 -0.14
CA PHE A 62 -2.20 4.80 0.86
C PHE A 62 -1.06 5.82 0.97
N ASP A 63 -0.76 6.56 -0.10
CA ASP A 63 0.17 7.69 -0.14
C ASP A 63 -0.46 8.92 0.55
N SER A 64 -0.27 8.99 1.86
CA SER A 64 -0.90 10.02 2.70
C SER A 64 -0.18 11.37 2.65
N ASP A 65 1.08 11.39 2.23
CA ASP A 65 1.91 12.60 2.11
C ASP A 65 2.10 13.08 0.67
N GLY A 66 1.61 12.32 -0.31
CA GLY A 66 1.60 12.68 -1.73
C GLY A 66 2.99 12.60 -2.36
N ASN A 67 3.88 11.76 -1.82
CA ASN A 67 5.26 11.64 -2.29
C ASN A 67 5.40 10.63 -3.45
N GLY A 68 4.33 9.91 -3.79
CA GLY A 68 4.30 8.89 -4.83
C GLY A 68 4.75 7.50 -4.37
N GLU A 69 4.96 7.31 -3.07
CA GLU A 69 5.46 6.10 -2.43
C GLU A 69 4.54 5.64 -1.30
N VAL A 70 4.55 4.34 -1.01
CA VAL A 70 3.73 3.76 0.06
C VAL A 70 4.62 3.09 1.10
N ASP A 71 4.62 3.62 2.33
CA ASP A 71 5.33 3.01 3.45
C ASP A 71 4.62 1.75 3.98
N PHE A 72 5.40 0.78 4.45
CA PHE A 72 4.85 -0.41 5.13
C PHE A 72 4.15 -0.07 6.46
N LYS A 73 4.54 1.06 7.07
CA LYS A 73 4.07 1.47 8.39
C LYS A 73 2.98 2.53 8.22
N GLY A 74 1.73 2.08 8.15
CA GLY A 74 0.58 2.97 8.34
C GLY A 74 0.79 3.80 9.60
N LYS A 75 0.61 5.12 9.50
CA LYS A 75 0.86 6.04 10.61
C LYS A 75 0.16 5.55 11.88
N LYS A 76 0.89 5.67 12.99
CA LYS A 76 0.34 5.52 14.35
C LYS A 76 -0.67 6.62 14.64
#